data_AF-A0A7C2EGX9-F1
#
_entry.id   AF-A0A7C2EGX9-F1
#
_cell.length_a   1.000
_cell.length_b   1.000
_cell.length_c   1.000
_cell.angle_alpha   90.00
_cell.angle_beta   90.00
_cell.angle_gamma   90.00
#
_symmetry.space_group_name_H-M   'P 1'
#
loop_
_entity.id
_entity.type
_entity.pdbx_description
1 polymer ?
#
loop_
_entity_poly.entity_id
_entity_poly.type
_entity_poly.pdbx_seq_one_letter_code
_entity_poly.pdbx_strand_id
1 'polypeptide(L)'
;MAKVVKKGIILNVSTYPLPTLLPKKTNRKSKTLTFDINFDLVDDDGKSIKVWFNRGFRFPPPLNDGDRVEVIGRFGYISKQILYAHKIIDRERGRVYTGFRNRKIKEGEAGKNPKGSAS
;
A
#
# COMPACT_ATOMS: atom_id res chain seq x y z
N MET A 1 -13.11 -10.90 5.33
CA MET A 1 -12.14 -11.37 4.32
C MET A 1 -10.75 -11.50 4.91
N ALA A 2 -10.04 -12.55 4.51
CA ALA A 2 -8.68 -12.82 4.97
C ALA A 2 -7.70 -11.75 4.46
N LYS A 3 -6.67 -11.50 5.26
CA LYS A 3 -5.54 -10.66 4.87
C LYS A 3 -4.71 -11.43 3.85
N VAL A 4 -4.36 -10.80 2.73
CA VAL A 4 -3.53 -11.41 1.70
C VAL A 4 -2.23 -10.66 1.54
N VAL A 5 -1.21 -11.38 1.10
CA VAL A 5 0.10 -10.85 0.73
C VAL A 5 0.28 -11.13 -0.75
N LYS A 6 0.62 -10.11 -1.52
CA LYS A 6 0.90 -10.20 -2.96
C LYS A 6 2.23 -9.53 -3.25
N LYS A 7 3.01 -10.10 -4.15
CA LYS A 7 4.31 -9.59 -4.57
C LYS A 7 4.28 -9.43 -6.07
N GLY A 8 4.97 -8.42 -6.58
CA GLY A 8 4.98 -8.15 -8.01
C GLY A 8 5.64 -6.84 -8.35
N ILE A 9 5.56 -6.50 -9.63
CA ILE A 9 6.06 -5.27 -10.22
C ILE A 9 4.90 -4.28 -10.31
N ILE A 10 5.16 -3.03 -9.93
CA ILE A 10 4.22 -1.91 -10.09
C ILE A 10 4.20 -1.48 -11.56
N LEU A 11 3.00 -1.31 -12.10
CA LEU A 11 2.74 -0.66 -13.38
C LEU A 11 1.58 0.34 -13.24
N ASN A 12 1.53 1.33 -14.13
CA ASN A 12 0.45 2.32 -14.21
C ASN A 12 0.19 3.03 -12.86
N VAL A 13 1.27 3.40 -12.15
CA VAL A 13 1.13 4.09 -10.87
C VAL A 13 0.45 5.45 -11.06
N SER A 14 -0.59 5.69 -10.28
CA SER A 14 -1.33 6.93 -10.28
C SER A 14 -1.56 7.40 -8.85
N THR A 15 -1.17 8.63 -8.57
CA THR A 15 -1.28 9.25 -7.25
C THR A 15 -2.19 10.46 -7.33
N TYR A 16 -3.34 10.38 -6.69
CA TYR A 16 -4.33 11.45 -6.64
C TYR A 16 -4.28 12.15 -5.29
N PRO A 17 -3.97 13.47 -5.25
CA PRO A 17 -4.16 14.25 -4.03
C PRO A 17 -5.65 14.43 -3.79
N LEU A 18 -6.13 13.96 -2.65
CA LEU A 18 -7.51 14.17 -2.21
C LEU A 18 -7.55 15.36 -1.23
N PRO A 19 -8.37 16.39 -1.50
CA PRO A 19 -8.60 17.46 -0.54
C PRO A 19 -9.25 16.87 0.72
N THR A 20 -8.71 17.24 1.88
CA THR A 20 -9.21 16.87 3.22
C THR A 20 -10.73 16.84 3.31
N LEU A 21 -11.31 15.72 3.76
CA LEU A 21 -12.54 15.79 4.54
C LEU A 21 -12.24 16.55 5.83
N LEU A 22 -13.02 17.61 6.10
CA LEU A 22 -12.92 18.49 7.26
C LEU A 22 -12.72 17.66 8.55
N PRO A 23 -11.81 18.06 9.45
CA PRO A 23 -11.58 17.31 10.69
C PRO A 23 -12.87 17.23 11.50
N LYS A 24 -13.38 16.02 11.74
CA LYS A 24 -14.41 15.77 12.76
C LYS A 24 -13.83 16.20 14.11
N LYS A 25 -14.27 17.37 14.57
CA LYS A 25 -14.18 17.92 15.93
C LYS A 25 -12.91 17.52 16.71
N THR A 26 -11.87 18.38 16.69
CA THR A 26 -11.03 18.71 17.87
C THR A 26 -9.83 19.63 17.55
N ASN A 27 -9.38 19.78 16.29
CA ASN A 27 -8.25 20.70 16.03
C ASN A 27 -8.37 21.42 14.67
N ARG A 28 -8.84 22.68 14.68
CA ARG A 28 -9.14 23.49 13.48
C ARG A 28 -7.92 23.93 12.66
N LYS A 29 -6.68 23.54 13.02
CA LYS A 29 -5.44 24.04 12.39
C LYS A 29 -4.68 23.03 11.51
N SER A 30 -5.04 21.74 11.45
CA SER A 30 -4.34 20.77 10.58
C SER A 30 -5.19 20.38 9.37
N LYS A 31 -4.91 20.95 8.18
CA LYS A 31 -5.42 20.44 6.91
C LYS A 31 -4.66 19.14 6.55
N THR A 32 -5.27 17.98 6.75
CA THR A 32 -4.80 16.62 6.39
C THR A 32 -4.84 16.28 4.90
N LEU A 33 -3.82 16.66 4.13
CA LEU A 33 -3.73 16.21 2.74
C LEU A 33 -3.67 14.67 2.71
N THR A 34 -4.64 14.07 2.03
CA THR A 34 -4.73 12.63 1.82
C THR A 34 -4.37 12.32 0.37
N PHE A 35 -3.84 11.13 0.13
CA PHE A 35 -3.50 10.67 -1.21
C PHE A 35 -4.11 9.29 -1.43
N ASP A 36 -4.72 9.11 -2.59
CA ASP A 36 -5.11 7.81 -3.10
C ASP A 36 -4.10 7.38 -4.15
N ILE A 37 -3.52 6.21 -3.95
CA ILE A 37 -2.53 5.64 -4.85
C ILE A 37 -3.12 4.38 -5.45
N ASN A 38 -3.18 4.35 -6.76
CA ASN A 38 -3.66 3.25 -7.55
C ASN A 38 -2.53 2.74 -8.41
N PHE A 39 -2.40 1.43 -8.54
CA PHE A 39 -1.47 0.82 -9.49
C PHE A 39 -1.92 -0.60 -9.82
N ASP A 40 -1.42 -1.10 -10.93
CA ASP A 40 -1.52 -2.50 -11.29
C ASP A 40 -0.29 -3.23 -10.73
N LEU A 41 -0.51 -4.28 -9.93
CA LEU A 41 0.55 -5.16 -9.43
C LEU A 41 0.58 -6.41 -10.30
N VAL A 42 1.64 -6.58 -11.09
CA VAL A 42 1.84 -7.76 -11.93
C VAL A 42 2.71 -8.77 -11.18
N ASP A 43 2.15 -9.94 -10.89
CA ASP A 43 2.90 -11.02 -10.24
C ASP A 43 3.84 -11.73 -11.22
N ASP A 44 4.64 -12.68 -10.69
CA ASP A 44 5.62 -13.43 -11.48
C ASP A 44 4.99 -14.32 -12.56
N ASP A 45 3.70 -14.64 -12.42
CA ASP A 45 2.93 -15.41 -13.40
C ASP A 45 2.31 -14.51 -14.49
N GLY A 46 2.59 -13.21 -14.46
CA GLY A 46 2.07 -12.21 -15.40
C GLY A 46 0.62 -11.78 -15.12
N LYS A 47 0.05 -12.17 -13.97
CA LYS A 47 -1.31 -11.78 -13.61
C LYS A 47 -1.30 -10.39 -12.96
N SER A 48 -2.15 -9.51 -13.50
CA SER A 48 -2.33 -8.15 -12.99
C SER A 48 -3.43 -8.08 -11.93
N ILE A 49 -3.15 -7.37 -10.83
CA ILE A 49 -4.09 -7.11 -9.73
C ILE A 49 -4.16 -5.60 -9.50
N LYS A 50 -5.37 -5.02 -9.52
CA LYS A 50 -5.56 -3.61 -9.17
C LYS A 50 -5.38 -3.41 -7.67
N VAL A 51 -4.47 -2.52 -7.30
CA VAL A 51 -4.19 -2.16 -5.91
C VAL A 51 -4.64 -0.74 -5.65
N TRP A 52 -5.37 -0.56 -4.55
CA TRP A 52 -5.75 0.76 -4.05
C TRP A 52 -5.19 0.98 -2.65
N PHE A 53 -4.41 2.04 -2.48
CA PHE A 53 -3.76 2.40 -1.23
C PHE A 53 -4.15 3.81 -0.82
N ASN A 54 -5.09 3.92 0.13
CA ASN A 54 -5.53 5.18 0.69
C ASN A 54 -4.64 5.60 1.87
N ARG A 55 -4.19 6.86 1.88
CA ARG A 55 -3.23 7.38 2.85
C ARG A 55 -3.62 8.75 3.43
N GLY A 56 -3.49 8.88 4.74
CA GLY A 56 -3.47 10.16 5.46
C GLY A 56 -2.05 10.66 5.77
N PHE A 57 -1.68 11.83 5.23
CA PHE A 57 -0.51 12.68 5.51
C PHE A 57 0.95 12.28 5.12
N ARG A 58 1.68 13.38 4.84
CA ARG A 58 3.07 13.67 4.40
C ARG A 58 3.62 12.83 3.24
N PHE A 59 3.43 13.39 2.04
CA PHE A 59 3.90 12.98 0.71
C PHE A 59 3.60 11.53 0.33
N PRO A 60 3.17 11.27 -0.91
CA PRO A 60 3.03 9.90 -1.37
C PRO A 60 4.38 9.16 -1.25
N PRO A 61 4.39 7.85 -0.98
CA PRO A 61 5.57 7.04 -1.18
C PRO A 61 6.06 7.22 -2.63
N PRO A 62 7.38 7.30 -2.86
CA PRO A 62 7.95 7.50 -4.19
C PRO A 62 7.94 6.16 -4.95
N LEU A 63 6.74 5.63 -5.22
CA LEU A 63 6.52 4.43 -6.01
C LEU A 63 6.55 4.81 -7.50
N ASN A 64 7.27 4.04 -8.28
CA ASN A 64 7.41 4.20 -9.72
C ASN A 64 7.06 2.89 -10.43
N ASP A 65 6.73 3.01 -11.71
CA ASP A 65 6.59 1.84 -12.57
C ASP A 65 7.93 1.10 -12.68
N GLY A 66 7.87 -0.24 -12.64
CA GLY A 66 9.04 -1.11 -12.58
C GLY A 66 9.49 -1.48 -11.17
N ASP A 67 9.01 -0.78 -10.13
CA ASP A 67 9.37 -1.09 -8.74
C ASP A 67 8.82 -2.47 -8.32
N ARG A 68 9.66 -3.28 -7.66
CA ARG A 68 9.23 -4.57 -7.10
C ARG A 68 8.85 -4.43 -5.64
N VAL A 69 7.59 -4.72 -5.32
CA VAL A 69 7.03 -4.52 -3.97
C VAL A 69 6.26 -5.72 -3.46
N GLU A 70 6.07 -5.75 -2.14
CA GLU A 70 5.16 -6.67 -1.45
C GLU A 70 4.00 -5.87 -0.86
N VAL A 71 2.80 -6.14 -1.34
CA VAL A 71 1.55 -5.50 -0.92
C VAL A 71 0.81 -6.41 0.03
N ILE A 72 0.39 -5.86 1.16
CA ILE A 72 -0.39 -6.55 2.18
C ILE A 72 -1.73 -5.83 2.33
N GLY A 73 -2.83 -6.55 2.10
CA GLY A 73 -4.16 -5.95 2.02
C GLY A 73 -5.31 -6.93 2.14
N ARG A 74 -6.49 -6.51 1.69
CA ARG A 74 -7.71 -7.33 1.59
C ARG A 74 -8.46 -6.98 0.31
N PHE A 75 -9.06 -7.98 -0.34
CA PHE A 75 -9.94 -7.72 -1.48
C PHE A 75 -11.24 -7.04 -1.04
N GLY A 76 -11.79 -6.19 -1.90
CA GLY A 76 -13.04 -5.48 -1.66
C GLY A 76 -14.25 -6.41 -1.60
N TYR A 77 -15.19 -6.12 -0.71
CA TYR A 77 -16.42 -6.91 -0.58
C TYR A 77 -17.28 -6.85 -1.84
N ILE A 78 -17.45 -5.64 -2.38
CA ILE A 78 -18.17 -5.37 -3.62
C ILE A 78 -17.20 -5.51 -4.80
N SER A 79 -16.04 -4.86 -4.71
CA SER A 79 -15.01 -4.88 -5.75
C SER A 79 -13.98 -5.98 -5.50
N LYS A 80 -14.37 -7.26 -5.72
CA LYS A 80 -13.55 -8.45 -5.45
C LYS A 80 -12.21 -8.49 -6.22
N GLN A 81 -12.07 -7.70 -7.27
CA GLN A 81 -10.86 -7.60 -8.09
C GLN A 81 -9.87 -6.52 -7.61
N ILE A 82 -10.29 -5.67 -6.67
CA ILE A 82 -9.46 -4.59 -6.12
C ILE A 82 -8.88 -5.02 -4.78
N LEU A 83 -7.56 -4.98 -4.67
CA LEU A 83 -6.83 -5.18 -3.43
C LEU A 83 -6.66 -3.85 -2.69
N TYR A 84 -7.39 -3.69 -1.60
CA TYR A 84 -7.22 -2.55 -0.69
C TYR A 84 -5.97 -2.79 0.17
N ALA A 85 -4.90 -2.08 -0.15
CA ALA A 85 -3.63 -2.20 0.53
C ALA A 85 -3.69 -1.53 1.92
N HIS A 86 -3.16 -2.24 2.92
CA HIS A 86 -2.90 -1.69 4.26
C HIS A 86 -1.43 -1.32 4.45
N LYS A 87 -0.55 -2.05 3.77
CA LYS A 87 0.90 -1.90 3.86
C LYS A 87 1.54 -2.27 2.51
N ILE A 88 2.53 -1.48 2.10
CA ILE A 88 3.42 -1.79 0.98
C ILE A 88 4.83 -1.89 1.54
N ILE A 89 5.55 -2.95 1.21
CA ILE A 89 6.93 -3.19 1.60
C ILE A 89 7.77 -3.07 0.34
N ASP A 90 8.64 -2.07 0.33
CA ASP A 90 9.60 -1.78 -0.72
C ASP A 90 10.98 -2.13 -0.16
N ARG A 91 11.46 -3.31 -0.55
CA ARG A 91 12.72 -3.85 -0.04
C ARG A 91 13.92 -3.16 -0.66
N GLU A 92 13.81 -2.72 -1.92
CA GLU A 92 14.87 -2.02 -2.64
C GLU A 92 15.21 -0.69 -1.96
N ARG A 93 14.20 0.06 -1.52
CA ARG A 93 14.40 1.32 -0.78
C ARG A 93 14.52 1.13 0.73
N GLY A 94 14.40 -0.11 1.23
CA GLY A 94 14.42 -0.40 2.66
C GLY A 94 13.25 0.26 3.41
N ARG A 95 12.07 0.38 2.79
CA ARG A 95 10.91 1.11 3.33
C ARG A 95 9.67 0.26 3.48
N VAL A 96 8.88 0.61 4.49
CA VAL A 96 7.50 0.14 4.67
C VAL A 96 6.57 1.33 4.65
N TYR A 97 5.65 1.33 3.72
CA TYR A 97 4.61 2.34 3.57
C TYR A 97 3.32 1.82 4.20
N THR A 98 2.71 2.62 5.08
CA THR A 98 1.39 2.34 5.68
C THR A 98 0.52 3.57 5.57
N GLY A 99 -0.80 3.43 5.75
CA GLY A 99 -1.75 4.54 5.56
C GLY A 99 -1.47 5.79 6.42
N PHE A 100 -0.66 5.71 7.48
CA PHE A 100 -0.34 6.85 8.35
C PHE A 100 1.15 7.17 8.45
N ARG A 101 2.06 6.23 8.16
CA ARG A 101 3.51 6.41 8.40
C ARG A 101 4.35 5.62 7.40
N ASN A 102 5.42 6.25 6.93
CA ASN A 102 6.55 5.57 6.27
C ASN A 102 7.56 5.16 7.35
N ARG A 103 8.00 3.91 7.34
CA ARG A 103 9.01 3.38 8.27
C ARG A 103 10.18 2.83 7.47
N LYS A 104 11.39 2.84 8.04
CA LYS A 104 12.50 2.03 7.53
C LYS A 104 12.23 0.57 7.91
N ILE A 105 12.60 -0.37 7.05
CA ILE A 105 12.64 -1.79 7.40
C ILE A 105 13.71 -1.95 8.49
N LYS A 106 13.37 -2.60 9.61
CA LYS A 106 14.38 -2.97 10.61
C LYS A 106 15.14 -4.18 10.09
N GLU A 107 16.47 -4.12 10.12
CA GLU A 107 17.34 -5.28 9.91
C GLU A 107 16.91 -6.39 10.88
N GLY A 108 16.30 -7.46 10.37
CA GLY A 108 15.69 -8.53 11.17
C GLY A 108 14.24 -8.88 10.81
N GLU A 109 13.48 -8.00 10.16
CA GLU A 109 12.13 -8.33 9.62
C GLU A 109 12.16 -8.85 8.18
N ALA A 110 13.23 -8.57 7.43
CA ALA A 110 13.38 -8.98 6.02
C ALA A 110 13.38 -10.52 5.82
N GLY A 111 13.64 -11.30 6.87
CA GLY A 111 13.68 -12.76 6.86
C GLY A 111 12.47 -13.46 7.47
N LYS A 112 11.47 -12.76 8.03
CA LYS A 112 10.25 -13.41 8.53
C LYS A 112 9.22 -13.52 7.40
N ASN A 113 9.28 -14.63 6.67
CA ASN A 113 8.07 -15.20 6.07
C ASN A 113 6.97 -15.19 7.15
N PRO A 114 5.74 -14.74 6.85
CA PRO A 114 4.64 -14.95 7.77
C PRO A 114 4.43 -16.46 7.89
N LYS A 115 4.99 -17.06 8.93
CA LYS A 115 4.65 -18.43 9.35
C LYS A 115 3.14 -18.47 9.55
N GLY A 116 2.46 -19.36 8.81
CA GLY A 116 1.06 -19.66 9.06
C GLY A 116 0.26 -20.19 7.87
N SER A 117 0.82 -21.01 6.99
CA SER A 117 0.05 -21.96 6.18
C SER A 117 0.91 -23.19 5.86
N ALA A 118 0.95 -24.11 6.81
CA ALA A 118 1.26 -25.53 6.63
C ALA A 118 0.33 -26.22 7.63
N SER A 119 -0.78 -26.78 7.15
CA SER A 119 -0.94 -28.21 6.85
C SER A 119 -1.55 -28.92 8.05
#